data_AF-A0A520K2F4-F1
#
_entry.id   AF-A0A520K2F4-F1
#
_cell.length_a   1.000
_cell.length_b   1.000
_cell.length_c   1.000
_cell.angle_alpha   90.00
_cell.angle_beta   90.00
_cell.angle_gamma   90.00
#
_symmetry.space_group_name_H-M   'P 1'
#
loop_
_entity.id
_entity.type
_entity.pdbx_description
1 polymer ?
#
loop_
_entity_poly.entity_id
_entity_poly.type
_entity_poly.pdbx_seq_one_letter_code
_entity_poly.pdbx_strand_id
1 'polypeptide(L)'
;MLENALIIGVLVLICVLVDMILLLLVRVLPRYNLTEIKTMRWEAGNPPMKFPKYTLPMQYFGFMFLFMAVEPIVVILLLFSAYPSSSFMVLLLLSLLLLLPALYVGYTITLDMAKSKG
;
A
#
# COMPACT_ATOMS: atom_id res chain seq x y z
N MET A 1 -1.90 6.49 -29.87
CA MET A 1 -1.52 5.50 -28.83
C MET A 1 -0.02 5.43 -28.63
N LEU A 2 0.79 5.38 -29.71
CA LEU A 2 2.26 5.39 -29.61
C LEU A 2 2.81 6.65 -28.92
N GLU A 3 2.27 7.83 -29.24
CA GLU A 3 2.66 9.10 -28.60
C GLU A 3 2.41 9.09 -27.09
N ASN A 4 1.22 8.69 -26.64
CA ASN A 4 0.89 8.60 -25.21
C ASN A 4 1.79 7.59 -24.48
N ALA A 5 2.07 6.44 -25.09
CA ALA A 5 2.97 5.44 -24.54
C ALA A 5 4.41 5.98 -24.43
N LEU A 6 4.86 6.75 -25.41
CA LEU A 6 6.15 7.40 -25.42
C LEU A 6 6.25 8.47 -24.33
N ILE A 7 5.21 9.31 -24.17
CA ILE A 7 5.14 10.31 -23.10
C ILE A 7 5.22 9.64 -21.71
N ILE A 8 4.43 8.58 -21.48
CA ILE A 8 4.44 7.84 -20.22
C ILE A 8 5.83 7.21 -20.00
N GLY A 9 6.40 6.59 -21.03
CA GLY A 9 7.73 5.97 -20.93
C GLY A 9 8.83 6.97 -20.58
N VAL A 10 8.83 8.15 -21.22
CA VAL A 10 9.77 9.23 -20.91
C VAL A 10 9.56 9.75 -19.49
N LEU A 11 8.31 9.89 -19.03
CA LEU A 11 8.01 10.37 -17.68
C LEU A 11 8.52 9.39 -16.61
N VAL A 12 8.26 8.09 -16.78
CA VAL A 12 8.78 7.05 -15.89
C VAL A 12 10.30 7.03 -15.90
N LEU A 13 10.93 7.15 -17.07
CA LEU A 13 12.38 7.21 -17.21
C LEU A 13 12.96 8.39 -16.42
N ILE A 14 12.36 9.58 -16.54
CA ILE A 14 12.80 10.77 -15.80
C ILE A 14 12.70 10.53 -14.30
N CYS A 15 11.59 9.98 -13.78
CA CYS A 15 11.45 9.69 -12.36
C CYS A 15 12.55 8.74 -11.84
N VAL A 16 12.79 7.64 -12.56
CA VAL A 16 13.81 6.65 -12.19
C VAL A 16 15.22 7.25 -12.25
N LEU A 17 15.50 8.08 -13.27
CA LEU A 17 16.79 8.76 -13.39
C LEU A 17 17.04 9.74 -12.25
N VAL A 18 16.03 10.52 -11.86
CA VAL A 18 16.13 11.46 -10.74
C VAL A 18 16.41 10.72 -9.44
N ASP A 19 15.68 9.63 -9.15
CA ASP A 19 15.92 8.80 -7.97
C ASP A 19 17.32 8.20 -7.97
N MET A 20 17.80 7.70 -9.11
CA MET A 20 19.15 7.16 -9.24
C MET A 20 20.21 8.24 -8.97
N ILE A 21 20.05 9.43 -9.56
CA ILE A 21 20.97 10.56 -9.35
C ILE A 21 21.00 10.94 -7.87
N LEU A 22 19.84 11.03 -7.19
CA LEU A 22 19.76 11.32 -5.77
C LEU A 22 20.48 10.25 -4.93
N LEU A 23 20.26 8.97 -5.21
CA LEU A 23 20.93 7.88 -4.50
C LEU A 23 22.46 7.88 -4.70
N LEU A 24 22.92 8.24 -5.90
CA LEU A 24 24.35 8.42 -6.18
C LEU A 24 24.91 9.64 -5.44
N LEU A 25 24.18 10.74 -5.41
CA LEU A 25 24.58 11.98 -4.73
C LEU A 25 24.72 11.75 -3.21
N VAL A 26 23.81 10.97 -2.61
CA VAL A 26 23.91 10.55 -1.19
C VAL A 26 25.19 9.76 -0.88
N ARG A 27 25.79 9.08 -1.87
CA ARG A 27 27.08 8.40 -1.68
C ARG A 27 28.28 9.34 -1.70
N VAL A 28 28.20 10.46 -2.43
CA VAL A 28 29.29 11.44 -2.58
C VAL A 28 29.25 12.50 -1.50
N LEU A 29 28.06 12.85 -0.98
CA LEU A 29 27.92 13.83 0.10
C LEU A 29 28.65 13.40 1.37
N PRO A 30 29.21 14.36 2.14
CA PRO A 30 29.90 14.07 3.39
C PRO A 30 28.94 13.39 4.36
N ARG A 31 29.29 12.18 4.78
CA ARG A 31 28.56 11.47 5.83
C ARG A 31 28.98 12.04 7.17
N TYR A 32 28.01 12.28 8.05
CA TYR A 32 28.30 12.54 9.45
C TYR A 32 29.09 11.35 10.03
N ASN A 33 30.05 11.63 10.92
CA ASN A 33 30.68 10.60 11.74
C ASN A 33 29.61 9.98 12.64
N LEU A 34 29.04 8.85 12.21
CA LEU A 34 28.04 8.11 12.94
C LEU A 34 28.73 7.44 14.13
N THR A 35 28.37 7.85 15.35
CA THR A 35 28.75 7.12 16.56
C THR A 35 27.92 5.84 16.65
N GLU A 36 28.42 4.83 17.37
CA GLU A 36 27.73 3.55 17.54
C GLU A 36 26.28 3.74 18.04
N ILE A 37 26.08 4.65 19.00
CA ILE A 37 24.77 5.04 19.54
C ILE A 37 23.82 5.59 18.46
N LYS A 38 24.33 6.32 17.46
CA LYS A 38 23.51 6.86 16.36
C LYS A 38 23.13 5.82 15.31
N THR A 39 23.80 4.67 15.30
CA THR A 39 23.50 3.55 14.39
C THR A 39 22.59 2.49 15.00
N MET A 40 22.38 2.56 16.32
CA MET A 40 21.50 1.67 17.06
C MET A 40 20.02 1.93 16.74
N ARG A 41 19.19 0.89 16.92
CA ARG A 41 17.73 1.02 16.81
C ARG A 41 17.20 1.99 17.86
N TRP A 42 16.33 2.91 17.44
CA TRP A 42 15.68 3.84 18.36
C TRP A 42 14.68 3.11 19.28
N GLU A 43 14.89 3.20 20.59
CA GLU A 43 14.02 2.62 21.63
C GLU A 43 13.68 3.63 22.73
N ALA A 44 13.13 4.80 22.33
CA ALA A 44 12.68 5.84 23.26
C ALA A 44 13.74 6.26 24.30
N GLY A 45 15.00 6.36 23.88
CA GLY A 45 16.13 6.75 24.73
C GLY A 45 16.83 5.61 25.48
N ASN A 46 16.31 4.38 25.42
CA ASN A 46 17.00 3.21 25.97
C ASN A 46 17.96 2.58 24.93
N PRO A 47 19.04 1.91 25.38
CA PRO A 47 19.83 1.05 24.51
C PRO A 47 18.97 -0.03 23.86
N PRO A 48 19.19 -0.36 22.57
CA PRO A 48 18.30 -1.26 21.85
C PRO A 48 18.33 -2.68 22.41
N MET A 49 17.17 -3.28 22.61
CA MET A 49 17.04 -4.70 22.84
C MET A 49 17.32 -5.48 21.56
N LYS A 50 18.12 -6.55 21.69
CA LYS A 50 18.54 -7.43 20.58
C LYS A 50 17.36 -8.08 19.84
N PHE A 51 16.25 -8.32 20.54
CA PHE A 51 15.06 -8.95 19.98
C PHE A 51 13.87 -8.00 20.02
N PRO A 52 13.04 -7.95 18.96
CA PRO A 52 11.80 -7.19 19.00
C PRO A 52 10.88 -7.75 20.08
N LYS A 53 10.31 -6.87 20.90
CA LYS A 53 9.47 -7.23 22.06
C LYS A 53 8.23 -8.03 21.67
N TYR A 54 7.75 -7.90 20.44
CA TYR A 54 6.55 -8.57 19.93
C TYR A 54 6.70 -8.92 18.46
N THR A 55 6.24 -10.12 18.07
CA THR A 55 5.83 -10.39 16.70
C THR A 55 4.56 -9.58 16.46
N LEU A 56 4.62 -8.53 15.64
CA LEU A 56 3.47 -7.67 15.33
C LEU A 56 2.23 -8.53 15.02
N PRO A 57 1.22 -8.62 15.90
CA PRO A 57 -0.07 -9.08 15.44
C PRO A 57 -0.55 -7.95 14.53
N MET A 58 -0.66 -8.21 13.22
CA MET A 58 -1.23 -7.24 12.30
C MET A 58 -2.70 -7.03 12.68
N GLN A 59 -2.96 -6.11 13.61
CA GLN A 59 -4.30 -5.74 14.05
C GLN A 59 -5.16 -5.24 12.88
N TYR A 60 -4.52 -4.88 11.77
CA TYR A 60 -5.13 -4.43 10.53
C TYR A 60 -5.25 -5.52 9.45
N PHE A 61 -4.98 -6.79 9.76
CA PHE A 61 -4.99 -7.86 8.77
C PHE A 61 -6.38 -8.09 8.17
N GLY A 62 -7.45 -7.98 8.97
CA GLY A 62 -8.81 -8.02 8.46
C GLY A 62 -9.13 -6.88 7.48
N PHE A 63 -8.61 -5.68 7.73
CA PHE A 63 -8.73 -4.55 6.79
C PHE A 63 -7.89 -4.75 5.52
N MET A 64 -6.75 -5.42 5.63
CA MET A 64 -5.95 -5.79 4.46
C MET A 64 -6.72 -6.74 3.54
N PHE A 65 -7.40 -7.76 4.10
CA PHE A 65 -8.27 -8.65 3.32
C PHE A 65 -9.43 -7.90 2.68
N LEU A 66 -10.08 -7.00 3.43
CA LEU A 66 -11.14 -6.16 2.89
C LEU A 66 -10.65 -5.35 1.70
N PHE A 67 -9.48 -4.70 1.83
CA PHE A 67 -8.86 -3.95 0.74
C PHE A 67 -8.59 -4.83 -0.50
N MET A 68 -7.94 -5.98 -0.33
CA MET A 68 -7.62 -6.90 -1.42
C MET A 68 -8.87 -7.47 -2.10
N ALA A 69 -9.97 -7.67 -1.36
CA ALA A 69 -11.22 -8.15 -1.92
C ALA A 69 -11.98 -7.04 -2.68
N VAL A 70 -11.87 -5.78 -2.25
CA VAL A 70 -12.52 -4.62 -2.88
C VAL A 70 -11.79 -4.18 -4.15
N GLU A 71 -10.46 -4.24 -4.18
CA GLU A 71 -9.64 -3.81 -5.31
C GLU A 71 -10.09 -4.37 -6.67
N PRO A 72 -10.25 -5.69 -6.88
CA PRO A 72 -10.64 -6.22 -8.19
C PRO A 72 -12.04 -5.78 -8.62
N ILE A 73 -12.95 -5.54 -7.67
CA ILE A 73 -14.30 -5.03 -7.95
C ILE A 73 -14.19 -3.62 -8.53
N VAL A 74 -13.37 -2.76 -7.90
CA VAL A 74 -13.14 -1.39 -8.38
C VAL A 74 -12.48 -1.39 -9.76
N VAL A 75 -11.50 -2.26 -10.00
CA VAL A 75 -10.84 -2.38 -11.31
C VAL A 75 -11.85 -2.74 -12.41
N ILE A 76 -12.70 -3.74 -12.17
CA ILE A 76 -13.72 -4.16 -13.14
C ILE A 76 -14.72 -3.02 -13.41
N LEU A 77 -15.12 -2.27 -12.38
CA LEU A 77 -16.01 -1.13 -12.52
C LEU A 77 -15.40 0.00 -13.35
N LEU A 78 -14.11 0.31 -13.12
CA LEU A 78 -13.38 1.30 -13.91
C LEU A 78 -13.21 0.87 -15.37
N LEU A 79 -13.01 -0.44 -15.61
CA LEU A 79 -12.96 -0.97 -16.98
C LEU A 79 -14.32 -0.81 -17.68
N PHE A 80 -15.43 -1.14 -17.00
CA PHE A 80 -16.75 -0.99 -17.60
C PHE A 80 -17.18 0.47 -17.76
N SER A 81 -16.80 1.37 -16.84
CA SER A 81 -17.11 2.80 -16.95
C SER A 81 -16.40 3.47 -18.12
N ALA A 82 -15.29 2.90 -18.62
CA ALA A 82 -14.63 3.36 -19.83
C ALA A 82 -15.44 3.06 -21.12
N TYR A 83 -16.48 2.21 -21.05
CA TYR A 83 -17.35 1.92 -22.19
C TYR A 83 -18.56 2.87 -22.25
N PRO A 84 -18.79 3.56 -23.39
CA PRO A 84 -19.87 4.57 -23.51
C PRO A 84 -21.29 4.01 -23.36
N SER A 85 -21.48 2.72 -23.60
CA SER A 85 -22.77 2.04 -23.52
C SER A 85 -23.13 1.55 -22.12
N SER A 86 -22.26 1.78 -21.13
CA SER A 86 -22.49 1.33 -19.76
C SER A 86 -23.47 2.24 -19.03
N SER A 87 -24.49 1.65 -18.41
CA SER A 87 -25.41 2.41 -17.55
C SER A 87 -24.78 2.61 -16.18
N PHE A 88 -24.59 3.87 -15.77
CA PHE A 88 -24.07 4.23 -14.45
C PHE A 88 -24.84 3.54 -13.32
N MET A 89 -26.17 3.53 -13.40
CA MET A 89 -27.01 2.94 -12.35
C MET A 89 -26.79 1.43 -12.20
N VAL A 90 -26.58 0.73 -13.32
CA VAL A 90 -26.30 -0.71 -13.30
C VAL A 90 -24.92 -0.98 -12.70
N LEU A 91 -23.90 -0.20 -13.08
CA LEU A 91 -22.56 -0.32 -12.51
C LEU A 91 -22.54 -0.01 -11.01
N LEU A 92 -23.28 1.01 -10.57
CA LEU A 92 -23.42 1.33 -9.15
C LEU A 92 -24.07 0.18 -8.37
N LEU A 93 -25.19 -0.36 -8.86
CA LEU A 93 -25.86 -1.49 -8.19
C LEU A 93 -24.98 -2.73 -8.13
N LEU A 94 -24.29 -3.04 -9.23
CA LEU A 94 -23.37 -4.16 -9.31
C LEU A 94 -22.18 -3.97 -8.35
N SER A 95 -21.67 -2.74 -8.22
CA SER A 95 -20.61 -2.41 -7.26
C SER A 95 -21.04 -2.69 -5.82
N LEU A 96 -22.21 -2.19 -5.42
CA LEU A 96 -22.74 -2.37 -4.08
C LEU A 96 -22.97 -3.86 -3.79
N LEU A 97 -23.52 -4.59 -4.75
CA LEU A 97 -23.79 -6.02 -4.61
C LEU A 97 -22.50 -6.84 -4.45
N LEU A 98 -21.47 -6.56 -5.25
CA LEU A 98 -20.18 -7.26 -5.15
C LEU A 98 -19.40 -6.90 -3.88
N LEU A 99 -19.58 -5.70 -3.34
CA LEU A 99 -18.93 -5.25 -2.10
C LEU A 99 -19.48 -5.94 -0.85
N LEU A 100 -20.76 -6.33 -0.82
CA LEU A 100 -21.40 -6.96 0.34
C LEU A 100 -20.63 -8.16 0.91
N PRO A 101 -20.25 -9.19 0.13
CA PRO A 101 -19.50 -10.32 0.68
C PRO A 101 -18.11 -9.91 1.18
N ALA A 102 -17.41 -9.01 0.47
CA ALA A 102 -16.09 -8.52 0.87
C ALA A 102 -16.15 -7.77 2.22
N LEU A 103 -17.15 -6.90 2.38
CA LEU A 103 -17.39 -6.17 3.62
C LEU A 103 -17.79 -7.11 4.76
N TYR A 104 -18.68 -8.06 4.50
CA TYR A 104 -19.12 -9.03 5.51
C TYR A 104 -17.95 -9.86 6.03
N VAL A 105 -17.19 -10.50 5.14
CA VAL A 105 -16.05 -11.36 5.52
C VAL A 105 -14.92 -10.54 6.15
N GLY A 106 -14.58 -9.38 5.58
CA GLY A 106 -13.54 -8.52 6.14
C GLY A 106 -13.89 -8.03 7.54
N TYR A 107 -15.15 -7.67 7.77
CA TYR A 107 -15.62 -7.22 9.07
C TYR A 107 -15.66 -8.35 10.11
N THR A 108 -16.14 -9.55 9.75
CA THR A 108 -16.16 -10.69 10.68
C THR A 108 -14.75 -11.10 11.12
N ILE A 109 -13.80 -11.21 10.18
CA ILE A 109 -12.40 -11.52 10.50
C ILE A 109 -11.81 -10.45 11.41
N THR A 110 -12.08 -9.17 11.14
CA THR A 110 -11.61 -8.07 11.98
C THR A 110 -12.18 -8.15 13.40
N LEU A 111 -13.47 -8.48 13.54
CA LEU A 111 -14.09 -8.68 14.85
C LEU A 111 -13.50 -9.86 15.61
N ASP A 112 -13.24 -10.98 14.93
CA ASP A 112 -12.63 -12.16 15.54
C ASP A 112 -11.22 -11.86 16.03
N MET A 113 -10.44 -11.11 15.25
CA MET A 113 -9.11 -10.64 15.66
C MET A 113 -9.16 -9.66 16.83
N ALA A 114 -10.16 -8.78 16.86
CA ALA A 114 -10.35 -7.84 17.97
C ALA A 114 -10.71 -8.59 19.27
N LYS A 115 -11.54 -9.63 19.19
CA LYS A 115 -11.93 -10.48 20.33
C LYS A 115 -10.84 -11.46 20.75
N SER A 116 -10.00 -11.91 19.82
CA SER A 116 -8.86 -12.81 20.05
C SER A 116 -7.77 -12.19 20.93
N LYS A 117 -7.81 -10.87 21.20
CA LYS A 117 -6.99 -10.26 22.24
C LYS A 117 -7.55 -10.59 23.62
N GLY A 118 -7.36 -11.85 24.03
CA GLY A 118 -7.32 -12.32 25.41
C GLY A 118 -5.88 -12.70 25.75
#